data_AF-A0A951RHL1-F1
#
_entry.id   AF-A0A951RHL1-F1
#
_cell.length_a   1.000
_cell.length_b   1.000
_cell.length_c   1.000
_cell.angle_alpha   90.00
_cell.angle_beta   90.00
_cell.angle_gamma   90.00
#
_symmetry.space_group_name_H-M   'P 1'
#
loop_
_entity.id
_entity.type
_entity.pdbx_description
1 polymer ?
#
loop_
_entity_poly.entity_id
_entity_poly.type
_entity_poly.pdbx_seq_one_letter_code
_entity_poly.pdbx_strand_id
1 'polypeptide(L)' 'MKAGVNFVDQSVVVDGNLITSRMPDDLYDFSKTIHEKVMEQFTEI' A
#
# COMPACT_ATOMS: atom_id res chain seq x y z
N MET A 1 -10.08 9.99 19.65
CA MET A 1 -8.63 9.85 19.36
C MET A 1 -8.49 8.99 18.11
N LYS A 2 -7.63 9.35 17.16
CA LYS A 2 -7.32 8.50 15.99
C LYS A 2 -6.42 7.34 16.44
N ALA A 3 -6.37 6.24 15.69
CA ALA A 3 -5.62 5.02 16.04
C ALA A 3 -4.07 5.16 15.99
N GLY A 4 -3.53 6.36 16.24
CA GLY A 4 -2.09 6.63 16.10
C GLY A 4 -1.58 6.73 14.66
N VAL A 5 -2.50 6.80 13.68
CA VAL A 5 -2.18 6.86 12.25
C VAL A 5 -2.51 8.24 11.65
N ASN A 6 -1.75 8.62 10.63
CA ASN A 6 -2.05 9.77 9.79
C ASN A 6 -2.84 9.28 8.56
N PHE A 7 -4.09 9.74 8.43
CA PHE A 7 -4.87 9.46 7.22
C PHE A 7 -4.36 10.32 6.06
N VAL A 8 -4.14 9.70 4.91
CA VAL A 8 -3.65 10.34 3.69
C VAL A 8 -4.63 10.03 2.56
N ASP A 9 -5.10 11.06 1.86
CA ASP A 9 -6.07 10.91 0.77
C ASP A 9 -5.37 10.54 -0.55
N GLN A 10 -4.89 9.30 -0.65
CA GLN A 10 -4.25 8.71 -1.84
C GLN A 10 -4.78 7.29 -2.09
N SER A 11 -4.86 6.86 -3.34
CA SER A 11 -5.43 5.54 -3.69
C SER A 11 -4.71 4.37 -3.02
N VAL A 12 -3.38 4.47 -2.96
CA VAL A 12 -2.52 3.53 -2.23
C VAL A 12 -1.45 4.31 -1.46
N VAL A 13 -1.14 3.86 -0.25
CA VAL A 13 -0.02 4.36 0.56
C VAL A 13 0.87 3.18 0.92
N VAL A 14 2.18 3.35 0.73
CA VAL A 14 3.22 2.40 1.15
C VAL A 14 4.04 3.04 2.26
N ASP A 15 3.98 2.46 3.46
CA ASP A 15 4.78 2.83 4.63
C ASP A 15 5.64 1.64 5.05
N GLY A 16 6.85 1.57 4.49
CA GLY A 16 7.72 0.40 4.60
C GLY A 16 7.04 -0.86 4.04
N ASN A 17 6.76 -1.83 4.92
CA ASN A 17 6.09 -3.08 4.56
C ASN A 17 4.56 -3.04 4.72
N LEU A 18 4.00 -1.89 5.14
CA LEU A 18 2.57 -1.71 5.29
C LEU A 18 2.00 -1.01 4.04
N ILE A 19 1.11 -1.71 3.33
CA ILE A 19 0.41 -1.18 2.16
C ILE A 19 -1.07 -1.05 2.53
N THR A 20 -1.67 0.12 2.29
CA THR A 20 -3.09 0.39 2.57
C THR A 20 -3.78 1.12 1.42
N SER A 21 -5.08 0.90 1.25
CA SER A 21 -5.96 1.66 0.33
C SER A 21 -7.12 2.32 1.09
N ARG A 22 -7.78 3.31 0.48
CA ARG A 22 -8.86 4.08 1.16
C ARG A 22 -10.22 3.41 1.03
N MET A 23 -10.51 2.85 -0.14
CA MET A 23 -11.84 2.36 -0.51
C MET A 23 -11.79 1.27 -1.59
N PRO A 24 -12.88 0.51 -1.80
CA PRO A 24 -12.91 -0.58 -2.78
C PRO A 24 -12.54 -0.19 -4.22
N ASP A 25 -12.80 1.06 -4.62
CA ASP A 25 -12.47 1.55 -5.98
C ASP A 25 -10.95 1.61 -6.23
N ASP A 26 -10.13 1.69 -5.16
CA ASP A 26 -8.67 1.72 -5.25
C ASP A 26 -8.05 0.30 -5.39
N LEU A 27 -8.86 -0.75 -5.58
CA LEU A 27 -8.40 -2.15 -5.59
C LEU A 27 -7.32 -2.44 -6.64
N TYR A 28 -7.42 -1.82 -7.82
CA TYR A 28 -6.44 -2.01 -8.88
C TYR A 28 -5.05 -1.53 -8.45
N ASP A 29 -4.96 -0.30 -7.95
CA ASP A 29 -3.71 0.29 -7.47
C ASP A 29 -3.14 -0.51 -6.30
N PHE A 30 -3.99 -0.91 -5.36
CA PHE A 30 -3.59 -1.73 -4.21
C PHE A 30 -2.97 -3.07 -4.63
N SER A 31 -3.65 -3.81 -5.52
CA SER A 31 -3.20 -5.13 -5.97
C SER A 31 -1.92 -5.04 -6.79
N LYS A 32 -1.81 -4.02 -7.66
CA LYS A 32 -0.61 -3.75 -8.45
C LYS A 32 0.59 -3.45 -7.56
N THR A 33 0.44 -2.57 -6.56
CA THR A 33 1.52 -2.20 -5.65
C THR A 33 1.99 -3.37 -4.80
N ILE A 34 1.08 -4.25 -4.33
CA ILE A 34 1.48 -5.49 -3.64
C ILE A 34 2.35 -6.34 -4.55
N HIS A 35 1.93 -6.56 -5.80
CA HIS A 35 2.71 -7.34 -6.76
C HIS A 35 4.11 -6.75 -6.97
N GLU A 36 4.21 -5.45 -7.23
CA GLU A 36 5.48 -4.75 -7.44
C GLU A 36 6.40 -4.89 -6.22
N LYS A 37 5.90 -4.61 -5.01
CA LYS A 37 6.70 -4.66 -3.77
C LYS A 37 7.17 -6.08 -3.44
N VAL A 38 6.35 -7.08 -3.71
CA VAL A 38 6.73 -8.49 -3.54
C VAL A 38 7.81 -8.88 -4.56
N MET A 39 7.67 -8.47 -5.82
CA MET A 39 8.67 -8.76 -6.86
C MET A 39 10.00 -8.05 -6.59
N GLU A 40 9.98 -6.79 -6.15
CA GLU A 40 11.17 -6.03 -5.73
C GLU A 40 11.97 -6.81 -4.69
N GLN A 41 11.30 -7.35 -3.65
CA GLN A 41 11.96 -8.16 -2.62
C GLN A 41 12.62 -9.44 -3.16
N PHE A 42 12.10 -10.04 -4.23
CA PHE A 42 12.74 -11.21 -4.85
C PHE A 42 13.94 -10.85 -5.73
N THR A 43 13.97 -9.65 -6.31
CA THR A 43 15.11 -9.16 -7.11
C THR A 43 16.29 -8.66 -6.27
N GLU A 44 16.09 -8.39 -4.98
CA GLU A 44 17.14 -7.96 -4.06
C GLU A 44 17.87 -9.13 -3.36
N ILE A 45 17.61 -10.37 -3.79
CA ILE A 45 18.26 -11.62 -3.34
C ILE A 45 19.28 -12.08 -4.39
#